data_AF-A0A382Y9M2-F1
#
_entry.id   AF-A0A382Y9M2-F1
#
_cell.length_a   1.000
_cell.length_b   1.000
_cell.length_c   1.000
_cell.angle_alpha   90.00
_cell.angle_beta   90.00
_cell.angle_gamma   90.00
#
_symmetry.space_group_name_H-M   'P 1'
#
loop_
_entity.id
_entity.type
_entity.pdbx_description
1 polymer ?
#
loop_
_entity_poly.entity_id
_entity_poly.type
_entity_poly.pdbx_seq_one_letter_code
_entity_poly.pdbx_strand_id
1 'polypeptide(L)' 'MNLDKIIIKGAREHNLKNINLEIPKNKLIVITGVSGSGKSTLAFDTIY' A
#
# COMPACT_ATOMS: atom_id res chain seq x y z
N MET A 1 -6.67 18.13 -13.03
CA MET A 1 -6.85 16.66 -13.05
C MET A 1 -6.88 16.21 -11.61
N ASN A 2 -7.98 15.58 -11.18
CA ASN A 2 -8.24 15.32 -9.77
C ASN A 2 -7.24 14.28 -9.23
N LEU A 3 -6.51 14.61 -8.16
CA LEU A 3 -5.52 13.73 -7.51
C LEU A 3 -6.22 12.72 -6.58
N ASP A 4 -7.15 11.95 -7.15
CA ASP A 4 -8.03 11.01 -6.44
C ASP A 4 -7.34 9.68 -6.10
N LYS A 5 -6.01 9.71 -5.91
CA LYS A 5 -5.20 8.54 -5.62
C LYS A 5 -4.11 8.85 -4.60
N ILE A 6 -3.77 7.87 -3.77
CA ILE A 6 -2.54 7.79 -2.98
C ILE A 6 -1.52 7.07 -3.85
N ILE A 7 -0.35 7.67 -4.08
CA ILE A 7 0.69 7.10 -4.92
C ILE A 7 1.86 6.69 -4.02
N ILE A 8 2.14 5.41 -4.00
CA ILE A 8 3.25 4.80 -3.27
C ILE A 8 4.33 4.47 -4.29
N LYS A 9 5.54 5.00 -4.10
CA LYS A 9 6.68 4.69 -4.96
C LYS A 9 7.80 4.11 -4.12
N GLY A 10 8.22 2.90 -4.49
CA GLY A 10 9.36 2.21 -3.91
C GLY A 10 9.20 1.87 -2.44
N ALA A 11 8.02 1.38 -2.02
CA ALA A 11 7.83 0.90 -0.66
C ALA A 11 8.73 -0.33 -0.40
N ARG A 12 9.58 -0.21 0.61
CA ARG A 12 10.65 -1.17 0.97
C ARG A 12 10.69 -1.49 2.47
N GLU A 13 9.68 -1.06 3.22
CA GLU A 13 9.64 -1.30 4.66
C GLU A 13 9.52 -2.81 4.94
N HIS A 14 10.23 -3.28 5.97
CA HIS A 14 10.38 -4.70 6.30
C HIS A 14 10.64 -5.63 5.10
N ASN A 15 9.61 -6.37 4.67
CA ASN A 15 9.70 -7.38 3.61
C ASN A 15 9.12 -6.90 2.27
N LEU A 16 8.73 -5.62 2.15
CA LEU A 16 8.25 -5.06 0.90
C LEU A 16 9.41 -4.96 -0.12
N LYS A 17 9.16 -5.45 -1.34
CA LYS A 17 10.19 -5.59 -2.37
C LYS A 17 10.22 -4.41 -3.33
N ASN A 18 10.39 -3.19 -2.83
CA ASN A 18 10.42 -1.97 -3.65
C ASN A 18 9.19 -1.82 -4.54
N ILE A 19 8.00 -1.91 -3.93
CA ILE A 19 6.74 -1.94 -4.68
C ILE A 19 6.24 -0.52 -4.98
N ASN A 20 5.63 -0.35 -6.16
CA ASN A 20 4.92 0.86 -6.56
C ASN A 20 3.42 0.55 -6.64
N LEU A 21 2.57 1.40 -6.07
CA LEU A 21 1.12 1.19 -6.04
C LEU A 21 0.38 2.53 -6.14
N GLU A 22 -0.78 2.51 -6.79
CA GLU A 22 -1.75 3.60 -6.73
C GLU A 22 -3.04 3.11 -6.06
N ILE A 23 -3.48 3.79 -5.00
CA ILE A 23 -4.69 3.46 -4.24
C ILE A 23 -5.72 4.57 -4.46
N PRO A 24 -6.92 4.29 -5.00
CA PRO A 24 -7.94 5.31 -5.17
C PRO A 24 -8.44 5.80 -3.80
N LYS A 25 -8.54 7.12 -3.65
CA LYS A 25 -9.10 7.76 -2.45
C LYS A 25 -10.62 7.59 -2.42
N ASN A 26 -11.22 7.75 -1.23
CA ASN A 26 -12.68 7.71 -1.04
C ASN A 26 -13.32 6.38 -1.48
N LYS A 27 -12.59 5.28 -1.32
CA LYS A 27 -13.04 3.92 -1.59
C LYS A 27 -12.74 3.04 -0.38
N LEU A 28 -13.56 2.01 -0.18
CA LEU A 28 -13.22 0.92 0.72
C LEU A 28 -12.20 0.02 0.03
N ILE A 29 -10.97 0.01 0.52
CA ILE A 29 -9.86 -0.80 0.00
C ILE A 29 -9.64 -1.98 0.94
N VAL A 30 -9.50 -3.19 0.38
CA VAL A 30 -9.15 -4.39 1.14
C VAL A 30 -7.76 -4.86 0.72
N ILE A 31 -6.83 -4.94 1.68
CA ILE A 31 -5.49 -5.53 1.48
C ILE A 31 -5.52 -6.96 2.01
N THR A 32 -5.30 -7.94 1.13
CA THR A 32 -5.38 -9.39 1.45
C THR A 32 -4.12 -10.14 0.98
N GLY A 33 -4.00 -11.42 1.38
CA GLY A 33 -2.83 -12.26 1.15
C GLY A 33 -2.43 -13.12 2.36
N VAL A 34 -1.56 -14.10 2.13
CA VAL A 34 -1.07 -15.06 3.15
C VAL A 34 -0.35 -14.37 4.31
N SER A 35 -0.26 -15.04 5.46
CA SER A 35 0.51 -14.52 6.61
C SER A 35 1.96 -14.22 6.21
N GLY A 36 2.51 -13.11 6.69
CA GLY A 36 3.86 -12.68 6.34
C GLY A 36 4.04 -12.09 4.93
N SER A 37 2.97 -11.87 4.15
CA SER A 37 3.09 -11.30 2.80
C SER A 37 3.33 -9.78 2.72
N GLY A 38 3.42 -9.09 3.88
CA GLY A 38 3.64 -7.63 3.93
C GLY A 38 2.37 -6.77 3.92
N LYS A 39 1.17 -7.35 4.16
CA LYS A 39 -0.10 -6.58 4.22
C LYS A 39 -0.09 -5.52 5.30
N SER A 40 0.23 -5.91 6.54
CA SER A 40 0.25 -5.00 7.68
C SER A 40 1.33 -3.96 7.50
N THR A 41 2.49 -4.35 6.97
CA THR A 41 3.56 -3.41 6.61
C THR A 41 3.12 -2.37 5.59
N LEU A 42 2.43 -2.79 4.53
CA LEU A 42 1.89 -1.85 3.56
C LEU A 42 0.82 -0.95 4.20
N ALA A 43 -0.12 -1.52 4.96
CA ALA A 43 -1.27 -0.79 5.49
C ALA A 43 -0.93 0.17 6.65
N PHE A 44 -0.09 -0.27 7.59
CA PHE A 44 0.16 0.41 8.85
C PHE A 44 1.56 1.03 8.93
N ASP A 45 2.59 0.33 8.45
CA ASP A 45 3.97 0.82 8.56
C ASP A 45 4.35 1.74 7.38
N THR A 46 3.57 1.73 6.29
CA THR A 46 3.85 2.51 5.07
C THR A 46 2.77 3.54 4.74
N ILE A 47 1.47 3.21 4.88
CA ILE A 47 0.36 4.08 4.44
C ILE A 47 -0.24 4.93 5.56
N TYR A 48 -0.44 4.35 6.75
CA TYR A 48 -1.04 5.01 7.91
C TYR A 48 -0.08 6.04 8.51
#